data_AF-A0AA36ME73-F1
#
_entry.id   AF-A0AA36ME73-F1
#
_cell.length_a   1.000
_cell.length_b   1.000
_cell.length_c   1.000
_cell.angle_alpha   90.00
_cell.angle_beta   90.00
_cell.angle_gamma   90.00
#
_symmetry.space_group_name_H-M   'P 1'
#
loop_
_entity.id
_entity.type
_entity.pdbx_description
1 polymer ?
#
loop_
_entity_poly.entity_id
_entity_poly.type
_entity_poly.pdbx_seq_one_letter_code
_entity_poly.pdbx_strand_id
1 'polypeptide(L)'
;MILDPHKKRFVIVAVMADVEIPSLHSTQGENSMYGSAIVFVAISLAVNAAAPSWDTWGEWGAECSKCSGAVSRGRSRVCIPGDDLSLCSGSRLEKELCPDCTAEWTEWFIGTECSDTCGLCGRFTRTRECASPAGCPTPPPTACVGNSTDQNTPPCDGGDICLFPKPNCCMGVKTADTGSKRFHCKIE
;
A
#
# COMPACT_ATOMS: atom_id res chain seq x y z
N MET A 1 -37.45 -3.77 -10.46
CA MET A 1 -37.08 -4.96 -11.24
C MET A 1 -36.11 -5.75 -10.39
N ILE A 2 -36.60 -6.85 -9.81
CA ILE A 2 -35.83 -7.71 -8.91
C ILE A 2 -35.04 -8.66 -9.80
N LEU A 3 -33.70 -8.63 -9.70
CA LEU A 3 -32.82 -9.55 -10.41
C LEU A 3 -32.56 -10.76 -9.52
N ASP A 4 -32.99 -11.92 -10.00
CA ASP A 4 -32.86 -13.23 -9.37
C ASP A 4 -31.45 -13.81 -9.63
N PRO A 5 -30.68 -14.22 -8.60
CA PRO A 5 -29.29 -14.65 -8.75
C PRO A 5 -29.10 -16.11 -9.19
N HIS A 6 -30.15 -16.87 -9.53
CA HIS A 6 -30.01 -18.33 -9.77
C HIS A 6 -30.08 -18.81 -11.22
N LYS A 7 -30.12 -17.94 -12.24
CA LYS A 7 -30.29 -18.41 -13.64
C LYS A 7 -28.96 -18.68 -14.36
N LYS A 8 -28.29 -19.78 -14.01
CA LYS A 8 -27.23 -20.38 -14.85
C LYS A 8 -27.89 -21.08 -16.05
N ARG A 9 -27.62 -20.61 -17.28
CA ARG A 9 -27.96 -21.34 -18.51
C ARG A 9 -26.97 -22.50 -18.67
N PHE A 10 -27.41 -23.70 -18.33
CA PHE A 10 -26.71 -24.95 -18.67
C PHE A 10 -27.04 -25.34 -20.10
N VAL A 11 -26.03 -25.42 -20.97
CA VAL A 11 -26.13 -26.16 -22.23
C VAL A 11 -25.63 -27.56 -21.95
N ILE A 12 -26.54 -28.52 -21.99
CA ILE A 12 -26.25 -29.95 -21.90
C ILE A 12 -25.73 -30.40 -23.25
N VAL A 13 -24.51 -30.94 -23.29
CA VAL A 13 -24.09 -31.87 -24.34
C VAL A 13 -23.57 -33.11 -23.63
N ALA A 14 -24.31 -34.21 -23.78
CA ALA A 14 -24.00 -35.51 -23.22
C ALA A 14 -22.83 -36.14 -23.97
N VAL A 15 -21.90 -36.78 -23.24
CA VAL A 15 -21.21 -37.97 -23.73
C VAL A 15 -21.10 -38.97 -22.60
N MET A 16 -21.58 -40.17 -22.90
CA MET A 16 -21.68 -41.34 -22.04
C MET A 16 -20.29 -41.93 -21.79
N ALA A 17 -19.97 -42.26 -20.54
CA ALA A 17 -18.95 -43.24 -20.20
C ALA A 17 -19.19 -43.76 -18.78
N ASP A 18 -20.06 -44.76 -18.66
CA ASP A 18 -20.05 -45.66 -17.52
C ASP A 18 -18.82 -46.58 -17.68
N VAL A 19 -17.81 -46.38 -16.85
CA VAL A 19 -16.73 -47.35 -16.65
C VAL A 19 -16.84 -47.85 -15.21
N GLU A 20 -17.66 -48.89 -15.03
CA GLU A 20 -17.56 -49.77 -13.88
C GLU A 20 -16.23 -50.53 -13.95
N ILE A 21 -15.43 -50.38 -12.90
CA ILE A 21 -14.16 -51.08 -12.70
C ILE A 21 -14.50 -52.51 -12.23
N PRO A 22 -14.14 -53.58 -12.97
CA PRO A 22 -14.30 -54.92 -12.44
C PRO A 22 -13.21 -55.21 -11.41
N SER A 23 -13.64 -55.55 -10.20
CA SER A 23 -12.82 -56.11 -9.13
C SER A 23 -12.15 -57.40 -9.62
N LEU A 24 -10.82 -57.43 -9.74
CA LEU A 24 -10.08 -58.68 -9.98
C LEU A 24 -10.18 -59.58 -8.75
N HIS A 25 -10.94 -60.67 -8.85
CA HIS A 25 -10.85 -61.80 -7.93
C HIS A 25 -9.79 -62.77 -8.45
N SER A 26 -8.81 -63.09 -7.61
CA SER A 26 -7.79 -64.11 -7.83
C SER A 26 -8.43 -65.50 -7.83
N THR A 27 -8.30 -66.25 -8.91
CA THR A 27 -8.39 -67.72 -8.84
C THR A 27 -7.26 -68.36 -9.65
N GLN A 28 -6.55 -69.24 -8.96
CA GLN A 28 -5.47 -70.10 -9.41
C GLN A 28 -6.09 -71.37 -10.01
N GLY A 29 -5.64 -71.82 -11.19
CA GLY A 29 -6.17 -73.05 -11.81
C GLY A 29 -5.71 -73.31 -13.25
N GLU A 30 -4.53 -73.92 -13.35
CA GLU A 30 -3.99 -74.86 -14.35
C GLU A 30 -4.49 -74.97 -15.81
N ASN A 31 -3.47 -75.01 -16.69
CA ASN A 31 -3.29 -75.79 -17.93
C ASN A 31 -3.78 -75.30 -19.31
N SER A 32 -2.77 -75.30 -20.21
CA SER A 32 -2.80 -75.64 -21.63
C SER A 32 -3.03 -74.54 -22.67
N MET A 33 -1.90 -74.06 -23.20
CA MET A 33 -1.52 -74.02 -24.63
C MET A 33 -2.62 -73.62 -25.62
N TYR A 34 -2.53 -72.40 -26.19
CA TYR A 34 -2.57 -72.09 -27.63
C TYR A 34 -2.39 -70.58 -27.83
N GLY A 35 -1.48 -70.19 -28.72
CA GLY A 35 -1.09 -68.81 -28.96
C GLY A 35 -2.20 -67.92 -29.52
N SER A 36 -2.27 -66.69 -29.02
CA SER A 36 -2.82 -65.57 -29.76
C SER A 36 -2.18 -64.30 -29.23
N ALA A 37 -1.45 -63.62 -30.10
CA ALA A 37 -0.81 -62.35 -29.81
C ALA A 37 -1.90 -61.29 -29.55
N ILE A 38 -2.26 -61.10 -28.28
CA ILE A 38 -3.05 -59.94 -27.87
C ILE A 38 -2.08 -58.76 -27.85
N VAL A 39 -2.04 -58.03 -28.95
CA VAL A 39 -1.39 -56.72 -29.03
C VAL A 39 -2.21 -55.77 -28.15
N PHE A 40 -1.80 -55.62 -26.89
CA PHE A 40 -2.31 -54.54 -26.03
C PHE A 40 -1.76 -53.22 -26.56
N VAL A 41 -2.51 -52.57 -27.46
CA VAL A 41 -2.21 -51.20 -27.89
C VAL A 41 -2.47 -50.30 -26.68
N ALA A 42 -1.41 -49.97 -25.95
CA ALA A 42 -1.44 -48.92 -24.94
C ALA A 42 -1.64 -47.58 -25.66
N ILE A 43 -2.90 -47.12 -25.73
CA ILE A 43 -3.21 -45.78 -26.20
C ILE A 43 -2.78 -44.81 -25.10
N SER A 44 -1.54 -44.33 -25.17
CA SER A 44 -1.03 -43.24 -24.32
C SER A 44 -1.67 -41.92 -24.76
N LEU A 45 -2.84 -41.58 -24.22
CA LEU A 45 -3.32 -40.21 -24.26
C LEU A 45 -2.46 -39.38 -23.30
N ALA A 46 -1.36 -38.80 -23.80
CA ALA A 46 -0.68 -37.73 -23.11
C ALA A 46 -1.60 -36.50 -23.15
N VAL A 47 -2.44 -36.35 -22.13
CA VAL A 47 -3.13 -35.09 -21.89
C VAL A 47 -2.04 -34.08 -21.50
N ASN A 48 -1.68 -33.20 -22.42
CA ASN A 48 -0.88 -32.02 -22.10
C ASN A 48 -1.74 -31.13 -21.19
N ALA A 49 -1.77 -31.43 -19.89
CA ALA A 49 -2.36 -30.55 -18.90
C ALA A 49 -1.50 -29.28 -18.87
N ALA A 50 -2.03 -28.21 -19.46
CA ALA A 50 -1.42 -26.90 -19.35
C ALA A 50 -1.28 -26.58 -17.84
N ALA A 51 -0.09 -26.12 -17.45
CA ALA A 51 0.15 -25.70 -16.08
C ALA A 51 -0.82 -24.58 -15.72
N PRO A 52 -1.27 -24.49 -14.45
CA PRO A 52 -2.20 -23.45 -14.05
C PRO A 52 -1.57 -22.07 -14.27
N SER A 53 -2.34 -21.17 -14.87
CA SER A 53 -1.87 -19.84 -15.22
C SER A 53 -2.99 -18.81 -15.10
N TRP A 54 -2.59 -17.56 -14.87
CA TRP A 54 -3.51 -16.44 -14.93
C TRP A 54 -4.00 -16.22 -16.37
N ASP A 55 -5.31 -16.05 -16.52
CA ASP A 55 -5.89 -15.48 -17.73
C ASP A 55 -5.55 -13.98 -17.83
N THR A 56 -5.90 -13.40 -18.97
CA THR A 56 -5.85 -11.96 -19.20
C THR A 56 -6.60 -11.20 -18.12
N TRP A 57 -6.07 -10.03 -17.77
CA TRP A 57 -6.78 -9.10 -16.91
C TRP A 57 -8.07 -8.64 -17.60
N GLY A 58 -9.17 -8.65 -16.86
CA GLY A 58 -10.39 -7.99 -17.28
C GLY A 58 -10.20 -6.47 -17.36
N GLU A 59 -11.21 -5.81 -17.92
CA GLU A 59 -11.25 -4.36 -18.03
C GLU A 59 -11.15 -3.68 -16.66
N TRP A 60 -10.53 -2.51 -16.65
CA TRP A 60 -10.61 -1.63 -15.49
C TRP A 60 -12.05 -1.20 -15.26
N GLY A 61 -12.42 -1.10 -13.98
CA GLY A 61 -13.63 -0.40 -13.58
C GLY A 61 -13.67 1.03 -14.14
N ALA A 62 -14.86 1.61 -14.20
CA ALA A 62 -15.05 2.96 -14.71
C ALA A 62 -14.08 3.96 -14.06
N GLU A 63 -13.64 4.94 -14.84
CA GLU A 63 -12.80 6.01 -14.33
C GLU A 63 -13.49 6.72 -13.16
N CYS A 64 -12.73 7.05 -12.11
CA CYS A 64 -13.32 7.61 -10.88
C CYS A 64 -14.10 8.90 -11.12
N SER A 65 -13.75 9.67 -12.15
CA SER A 65 -14.49 10.87 -12.57
C SER A 65 -15.96 10.58 -12.92
N LYS A 66 -16.31 9.33 -13.23
CA LYS A 66 -17.69 8.90 -13.53
C LYS A 66 -18.51 8.56 -12.29
N CYS A 67 -17.88 8.40 -11.13
CA CYS A 67 -18.54 8.02 -9.89
C CYS A 67 -18.16 9.02 -8.78
N SER A 68 -19.09 9.90 -8.42
CA SER A 68 -18.86 10.89 -7.36
C SER A 68 -18.45 10.22 -6.04
N GLY A 69 -17.27 10.59 -5.53
CA GLY A 69 -16.70 10.02 -4.30
C GLY A 69 -15.92 8.72 -4.48
N ALA A 70 -15.72 8.24 -5.70
CA ALA A 70 -14.83 7.11 -5.96
C ALA A 70 -13.37 7.50 -5.72
N VAL A 71 -12.68 6.73 -4.88
CA VAL A 71 -11.28 6.96 -4.49
C VAL A 71 -10.33 6.01 -5.23
N SER A 72 -10.88 5.00 -5.90
CA SER A 72 -10.11 3.94 -6.54
C SER A 72 -10.94 3.19 -7.57
N ARG A 73 -10.26 2.60 -8.55
CA ARG A 73 -10.84 1.61 -9.46
C ARG A 73 -10.05 0.30 -9.41
N GLY A 74 -10.65 -0.78 -9.91
CA GLY A 74 -10.04 -2.10 -9.88
C GLY A 74 -10.35 -2.93 -11.12
N ARG A 75 -9.57 -3.99 -11.32
CA ARG A 75 -9.81 -5.04 -12.31
C ARG A 75 -9.54 -6.41 -11.70
N SER A 76 -10.01 -7.45 -12.38
CA SER A 76 -9.86 -8.83 -11.91
C SER A 76 -9.44 -9.76 -13.05
N ARG A 77 -8.87 -10.90 -12.68
CA ARG A 77 -8.52 -11.99 -13.60
C ARG A 77 -8.94 -13.32 -13.00
N VAL A 78 -8.87 -14.39 -13.80
CA VAL A 78 -9.24 -15.74 -13.39
C VAL A 78 -8.01 -16.65 -13.50
N CYS A 79 -7.82 -17.54 -12.53
CA CYS A 79 -6.81 -18.59 -12.62
C CYS A 79 -7.38 -19.75 -13.45
N ILE A 80 -6.61 -20.32 -14.35
CA ILE A 80 -7.07 -21.44 -15.18
C ILE A 80 -6.13 -22.62 -14.97
N PRO A 81 -6.63 -23.85 -14.71
CA PRO A 81 -8.04 -24.19 -14.53
C PRO A 81 -8.54 -23.99 -13.08
N GLY A 82 -9.58 -23.15 -12.90
CA GLY A 82 -10.46 -23.21 -11.73
C GLY A 82 -10.48 -21.97 -10.82
N ASP A 83 -11.40 -22.00 -9.87
CA ASP A 83 -11.57 -20.92 -8.88
C ASP A 83 -10.57 -21.01 -7.70
N ASP A 84 -9.79 -22.10 -7.62
CA ASP A 84 -8.76 -22.28 -6.61
C ASP A 84 -7.54 -21.40 -6.89
N LEU A 85 -7.42 -20.34 -6.09
CA LEU A 85 -6.33 -19.37 -6.20
C LEU A 85 -4.97 -19.93 -5.75
N SER A 86 -4.93 -21.11 -5.11
CA SER A 86 -3.68 -21.73 -4.65
C SER A 86 -2.77 -22.16 -5.82
N LEU A 87 -3.36 -22.38 -7.00
CA LEU A 87 -2.67 -22.84 -8.20
C LEU A 87 -1.94 -21.71 -8.94
N CYS A 88 -2.32 -20.45 -8.72
CA CYS A 88 -1.71 -19.29 -9.35
C CYS A 88 -1.10 -18.35 -8.30
N SER A 89 0.19 -18.05 -8.40
CA SER A 89 0.83 -17.10 -7.49
C SER A 89 0.45 -15.65 -7.81
N GLY A 90 0.15 -14.85 -6.78
CA GLY A 90 -0.18 -13.43 -6.88
C GLY A 90 -1.66 -13.12 -6.72
N SER A 91 -2.04 -11.84 -6.88
CA SER A 91 -3.40 -11.39 -6.61
C SER A 91 -4.35 -11.63 -7.79
N ARG A 92 -5.59 -12.03 -7.48
CA ARG A 92 -6.74 -12.09 -8.41
C ARG A 92 -7.29 -10.71 -8.74
N LEU A 93 -7.14 -9.77 -7.80
CA LEU A 93 -7.66 -8.42 -7.84
C LEU A 93 -6.49 -7.44 -7.93
N GLU A 94 -6.67 -6.43 -8.76
CA GLU A 94 -5.79 -5.27 -8.83
C GLU A 94 -6.61 -4.01 -8.60
N LYS A 95 -6.02 -3.07 -7.85
CA LYS A 95 -6.66 -1.82 -7.46
C LYS A 95 -5.64 -0.70 -7.61
N GLU A 96 -6.10 0.42 -8.14
CA GLU A 96 -5.33 1.68 -8.15
C GLU A 96 -6.15 2.80 -7.52
N LEU A 97 -5.43 3.72 -6.87
CA LEU A 97 -6.01 4.95 -6.34
C LEU A 97 -6.18 5.94 -7.48
N CYS A 98 -7.28 6.68 -7.44
CA CYS A 98 -7.58 7.72 -8.42
C CYS A 98 -6.95 9.09 -8.11
N PRO A 99 -6.90 9.55 -6.84
CA PRO A 99 -6.16 10.77 -6.54
C PRO A 99 -4.65 10.51 -6.63
N ASP A 100 -3.89 11.55 -6.97
CA ASP A 100 -2.46 11.57 -6.71
C ASP A 100 -2.25 11.55 -5.19
N CYS A 101 -1.55 10.52 -4.73
CA CYS A 101 -1.28 10.29 -3.31
C CYS A 101 0.15 10.62 -2.92
N THR A 102 0.78 11.52 -3.67
CA THR A 102 2.05 12.14 -3.27
C THR A 102 1.86 12.83 -1.93
N ALA A 103 2.68 12.43 -0.95
CA ALA A 103 2.68 13.01 0.37
C ALA A 103 3.46 14.32 0.36
N GLU A 104 2.93 15.32 1.04
CA GLU A 104 3.59 16.62 1.17
C GLU A 104 3.64 17.04 2.63
N TRP A 105 4.59 17.94 2.91
CA TRP A 105 4.65 18.59 4.21
C TRP A 105 3.47 19.55 4.36
N THR A 106 2.78 19.48 5.49
CA THR A 106 1.86 20.55 5.89
C THR A 106 2.62 21.85 6.13
N GLU A 107 1.86 22.93 6.22
CA GLU A 107 2.40 24.19 6.75
C GLU A 107 3.03 24.00 8.13
N TRP A 108 4.06 24.80 8.39
CA TRP A 108 4.69 24.82 9.70
C TRP A 108 3.76 25.42 10.73
N PHE A 109 3.48 24.67 11.78
CA PHE A 109 2.85 25.16 13.00
C PHE A 109 3.94 25.70 13.94
N ILE A 110 3.81 26.95 14.36
CA ILE A 110 4.73 27.58 15.31
C ILE A 110 4.16 27.43 16.72
N GLY A 111 4.94 26.81 17.61
CA GLY A 111 4.60 26.70 19.01
C GLY A 111 4.61 28.04 19.74
N THR A 112 3.96 28.08 20.89
CA THR A 112 3.82 29.30 21.71
C THR A 112 4.90 29.42 22.79
N GLU A 113 5.62 28.34 23.06
CA GLU A 113 6.65 28.31 24.09
C GLU A 113 7.99 28.78 23.52
N CYS A 114 8.53 29.81 24.15
CA CYS A 114 9.85 30.35 23.82
C CYS A 114 10.91 29.61 24.62
N SER A 115 11.96 29.10 23.95
CA SER A 115 13.00 28.28 24.60
C SER A 115 13.82 29.03 25.65
N ASP A 116 13.89 30.35 25.53
CA ASP A 116 14.60 31.26 26.44
C ASP A 116 13.91 32.62 26.45
N THR A 117 14.03 33.38 27.53
CA THR A 117 13.36 34.68 27.69
C THR A 117 14.32 35.86 27.71
N CYS A 118 15.57 35.65 27.31
CA CYS A 118 16.63 36.66 27.34
C CYS A 118 17.64 36.44 26.22
N GLY A 119 18.39 37.50 25.94
CA GLY A 119 19.60 37.51 25.14
C GLY A 119 19.37 37.38 23.64
N LEU A 120 18.13 37.49 23.15
CA LEU A 120 17.76 37.07 21.79
C LEU A 120 18.17 35.61 21.52
N CYS A 121 18.12 34.79 22.57
CA CYS A 121 18.46 33.37 22.53
C CYS A 121 17.22 32.52 22.26
N GLY A 122 16.04 32.99 22.67
CA GLY A 122 14.81 32.22 22.59
C GLY A 122 14.37 31.97 21.16
N ARG A 123 13.97 30.73 20.87
CA ARG A 123 13.30 30.33 19.62
C ARG A 123 11.98 29.68 19.92
N PHE A 124 11.02 29.87 19.02
CA PHE A 124 9.85 29.01 18.96
C PHE A 124 10.21 27.72 18.24
N THR A 125 9.81 26.60 18.82
CA THR A 125 9.79 25.32 18.11
C THR A 125 8.65 25.35 17.10
N ARG A 126 8.94 24.96 15.87
CA ARG A 126 7.90 24.74 14.85
C ARG A 126 7.87 23.28 14.42
N THR A 127 6.67 22.78 14.15
CA THR A 127 6.39 21.41 13.76
C THR A 127 5.58 21.37 12.47
N ARG A 128 5.65 20.27 11.74
CA ARG A 128 4.84 19.99 10.56
C ARG A 128 4.60 18.49 10.44
N GLU A 129 3.56 18.13 9.72
CA GLU A 129 3.18 16.74 9.48
C GLU A 129 3.37 16.38 8.02
N CYS A 130 3.72 15.12 7.76
CA CYS A 130 3.72 14.59 6.40
C CYS A 130 2.33 14.02 6.14
N ALA A 131 1.60 14.59 5.18
CA ALA A 131 0.22 14.24 4.93
C ALA A 131 -0.03 13.98 3.44
N SER A 132 -0.92 13.04 3.17
CA SER A 132 -1.42 12.79 1.81
C SER A 132 -2.76 13.53 1.60
N PRO A 133 -3.15 13.82 0.35
CA PRO A 133 -4.47 14.36 0.04
C PRO A 133 -5.63 13.50 0.58
N ALA A 134 -6.80 14.13 0.77
CA ALA A 134 -7.99 13.42 1.25
C ALA A 134 -8.35 12.25 0.32
N GLY A 135 -8.61 11.08 0.91
CA GLY A 135 -8.86 9.82 0.18
C GLY A 135 -7.61 8.97 -0.04
N CYS A 136 -6.42 9.50 0.19
CA CYS A 136 -5.19 8.71 0.17
C CYS A 136 -4.95 8.00 1.51
N PRO A 137 -4.23 6.86 1.49
CA PRO A 137 -3.70 6.26 2.71
C PRO A 137 -2.77 7.23 3.44
N THR A 138 -2.69 7.06 4.75
CA THR A 138 -1.73 7.79 5.59
C THR A 138 -0.31 7.51 5.10
N PRO A 139 0.50 8.53 4.81
CA PRO A 139 1.84 8.29 4.29
C PRO A 139 2.76 7.74 5.37
N PRO A 140 3.74 6.89 5.03
CA PRO A 140 4.77 6.49 5.98
C PRO A 140 5.65 7.68 6.38
N PRO A 141 6.34 7.65 7.53
CA PRO A 141 7.20 8.75 7.98
C PRO A 141 8.32 9.12 7.00
N THR A 142 8.72 8.20 6.13
CA THR A 142 9.77 8.38 5.12
C THR A 142 9.24 8.97 3.80
N ALA A 143 7.93 9.19 3.67
CA ALA A 143 7.35 9.71 2.44
C ALA A 143 7.76 11.16 2.17
N CYS A 144 7.96 11.95 3.23
CA CYS A 144 8.47 13.31 3.12
C CYS A 144 9.93 13.36 3.57
N VAL A 145 10.80 13.99 2.75
CA VAL A 145 12.22 14.14 3.08
C VAL A 145 12.43 15.38 3.95
N GLY A 146 13.23 15.23 5.02
CA GLY A 146 13.61 16.30 5.94
C GLY A 146 12.98 16.15 7.33
N ASN A 147 13.22 17.14 8.19
CA ASN A 147 12.77 17.10 9.59
C ASN A 147 11.31 17.56 9.71
N SER A 148 10.57 16.96 10.64
CA SER A 148 9.22 17.38 11.05
C SER A 148 9.22 18.45 12.13
N THR A 149 10.38 18.73 12.75
CA THR A 149 10.53 19.71 13.84
C THR A 149 11.84 20.47 13.68
N ASP A 150 11.80 21.80 13.87
CA ASP A 150 13.00 22.63 14.00
C ASP A 150 12.74 23.89 14.86
N GLN A 151 13.75 24.74 15.01
CA GLN A 151 13.69 26.04 15.69
C GLN A 151 14.13 27.21 14.79
N ASN A 152 13.93 27.08 13.47
CA ASN A 152 14.25 28.13 12.51
C ASN A 152 13.15 29.21 12.50
N THR A 153 13.10 29.95 13.59
CA THR A 153 12.18 31.07 13.84
C THR A 153 12.98 32.31 14.25
N PRO A 154 12.43 33.52 14.10
CA PRO A 154 13.01 34.72 14.71
C PRO A 154 13.11 34.58 16.24
N PRO A 155 13.96 35.37 16.90
CA PRO A 155 13.99 35.43 18.35
C PRO A 155 12.60 35.73 18.92
N CYS A 156 12.20 35.00 19.96
CA CYS A 156 10.90 35.17 20.62
C CYS A 156 10.94 35.98 21.92
N ASP A 157 12.13 36.43 22.34
CA ASP A 157 12.32 37.25 23.54
C ASP A 157 12.54 38.74 23.23
N GLY A 158 12.41 39.58 24.27
CA GLY A 158 12.43 41.05 24.16
C GLY A 158 13.82 41.69 24.09
N GLY A 159 14.88 40.92 23.87
CA GLY A 159 16.26 41.44 23.78
C GLY A 159 16.83 42.00 25.08
N ASP A 160 16.21 41.71 26.23
CA ASP A 160 16.84 41.86 27.54
C ASP A 160 18.12 41.01 27.59
N ILE A 161 19.19 41.45 28.27
CA ILE A 161 20.38 40.62 28.40
C ILE A 161 20.12 39.39 29.28
N CYS A 162 20.71 38.25 28.95
CA CYS A 162 20.83 37.16 29.91
C CYS A 162 21.90 37.48 30.96
N LEU A 163 21.77 36.87 32.14
CA LEU A 163 22.79 36.89 33.18
C LEU A 163 23.61 35.61 33.16
N PHE A 164 24.80 35.66 33.78
CA PHE A 164 25.65 34.49 33.99
C PHE A 164 24.83 33.33 34.60
N PRO A 165 25.01 32.07 34.14
CA PRO A 165 26.07 31.58 33.25
C PRO A 165 25.76 31.67 31.75
N LYS A 166 24.60 32.20 31.35
CA LYS A 166 24.25 32.32 29.93
C LYS A 166 25.01 33.50 29.28
N PRO A 167 25.33 33.42 27.97
CA PRO A 167 25.87 34.56 27.24
C PRO A 167 24.87 35.71 27.28
N ASN A 168 25.33 36.95 27.49
CA ASN A 168 24.45 38.11 27.60
C ASN A 168 23.52 38.24 26.38
N CYS A 169 24.07 38.02 25.19
CA CYS A 169 23.36 38.03 23.91
C CYS A 169 23.81 36.82 23.08
N CYS A 170 22.88 35.99 22.63
CA CYS A 170 23.15 34.94 21.65
C CYS A 170 23.21 35.50 20.22
N MET A 171 22.47 36.58 19.99
CA MET A 171 22.48 37.31 18.73
C MET A 171 22.71 38.80 18.98
N GLY A 172 23.49 39.42 18.08
CA GLY A 172 23.81 40.83 18.16
C GLY A 172 24.81 41.17 19.26
N VAL A 173 24.84 42.43 19.65
CA VAL A 173 25.81 43.00 20.59
C VAL A 173 25.14 43.57 21.82
N LYS A 174 25.78 43.38 22.99
CA LYS A 174 25.35 44.02 24.24
C LYS A 174 25.55 45.53 24.13
N THR A 175 24.43 46.26 24.16
CA THR A 175 24.39 47.71 24.01
C THR A 175 23.87 48.36 25.28
N ALA A 176 24.46 49.49 25.66
CA ALA A 176 23.96 50.31 26.76
C ALA A 176 22.94 51.34 26.24
N ASP A 177 21.75 51.37 26.83
CA ASP A 177 20.80 52.47 26.67
C ASP A 177 20.92 53.38 27.89
N THR A 178 21.46 54.59 27.65
CA THR A 178 21.66 55.60 28.70
C THR A 178 20.38 56.29 29.13
N GLY A 179 19.35 56.32 28.27
CA GLY A 179 18.05 56.91 28.58
C GLY A 179 17.23 56.04 29.52
N SER A 180 17.13 54.74 29.21
CA SER A 180 16.43 53.77 30.06
C SER A 180 17.32 53.13 31.15
N LYS A 181 18.62 53.47 31.17
CA LYS A 181 19.63 52.99 32.14
C LYS A 181 19.72 51.46 32.20
N ARG A 182 19.60 50.78 31.07
CA ARG A 182 19.68 49.31 30.96
C ARG A 182 20.56 48.84 29.81
N PHE A 183 21.03 47.60 29.92
CA PHE A 183 21.68 46.89 28.82
C PHE A 183 20.64 46.06 28.06
N HIS A 184 20.80 45.99 26.75
CA HIS A 184 19.95 45.19 25.86
C HIS A 184 20.80 44.61 24.73
N CYS A 185 20.29 43.58 24.07
CA CYS A 185 20.88 43.01 22.88
C CYS A 185 20.34 43.75 21.66
N LYS A 186 21.25 44.20 20.80
CA LYS A 186 20.92 44.89 19.55
C LYS A 186 21.46 44.07 18.38
N ILE A 187 20.57 43.73 17.44
CA ILE A 187 20.94 43.14 16.15
C ILE A 187 21.39 44.30 15.24
N GLU A 188 22.58 44.19 14.65
CA GLU A 188 23.12 45.16 13.68
C GLU A 188 22.61 44.90 12.27
#